data_AF-A0A975SJY0-F1
#
_entry.id   AF-A0A975SJY0-F1
#
_cell.length_a   1.000
_cell.length_b   1.000
_cell.length_c   1.000
_cell.angle_alpha   90.00
_cell.angle_beta   90.00
_cell.angle_gamma   90.00
#
_symmetry.space_group_name_H-M   'P 1'
#
loop_
_entity.id
_entity.type
_entity.pdbx_description
1 polymer ?
#
loop_
_entity_poly.entity_id
_entity_poly.type
_entity_poly.pdbx_seq_one_letter_code
_entity_poly.pdbx_strand_id
1 'polypeptide(L)'
;MPPRGNSAQGKPPRGQKPPRVVAELGRPETLEETQARKAEQSRKYRANKTINNLWLSILVCVGLVIVIVLLVPRDDTSHLPAVDFRSVASSAQAAFPVPVAVPDVPATWTSNAAEIRTGTDNVVSWYVGLITPTRNYVGLTQGVNATDGWFADQVKDSAASSTTTIDGIQWTVYDNRKTAKEVGNVKYALTTQSGATTYIVFGDASDTEIAEVAASISSNVRAQPETAVTAK
;
A
#
# COMPACT_ATOMS: atom_id res chain seq x y z
N MET A 1 95.26 -45.66 -27.87
CA MET A 1 95.28 -46.35 -26.55
C MET A 1 94.49 -45.48 -25.57
N PRO A 2 93.63 -46.03 -24.69
CA PRO A 2 92.27 -46.57 -24.88
C PRO A 2 91.18 -45.60 -24.30
N PRO A 3 89.88 -45.97 -24.21
CA PRO A 3 88.71 -45.07 -24.24
C PRO A 3 88.10 -44.72 -22.87
N ARG A 4 87.11 -43.80 -22.84
CA ARG A 4 86.02 -43.67 -21.83
C ARG A 4 85.07 -42.55 -22.33
N GLY A 5 83.84 -42.81 -22.74
CA GLY A 5 82.75 -43.38 -21.93
C GLY A 5 81.84 -42.21 -21.52
N ASN A 6 80.89 -41.82 -22.38
CA ASN A 6 79.96 -40.72 -22.13
C ASN A 6 78.88 -41.20 -21.14
N SER A 7 79.01 -40.86 -19.86
CA SER A 7 78.04 -41.20 -18.83
C SER A 7 76.86 -40.21 -18.86
N ALA A 8 75.72 -40.67 -19.34
CA ALA A 8 74.44 -40.02 -19.13
C ALA A 8 74.16 -39.90 -17.63
N GLN A 9 74.26 -38.69 -17.07
CA GLN A 9 73.80 -38.41 -15.70
C GLN A 9 72.27 -38.38 -15.69
N GLY A 10 71.66 -39.47 -15.22
CA GLY A 10 70.25 -39.52 -14.86
C GLY A 10 69.96 -38.55 -13.71
N LYS A 11 68.99 -37.66 -13.92
CA LYS A 11 68.42 -36.79 -12.90
C LYS A 11 67.86 -37.64 -11.74
N PRO A 12 68.18 -37.35 -10.46
CA PRO A 12 67.68 -38.18 -9.36
C PRO A 12 66.14 -38.10 -9.25
N PRO A 13 65.47 -39.18 -8.83
CA PRO A 13 64.03 -39.16 -8.61
C PRO A 13 63.71 -38.14 -7.51
N ARG A 14 62.73 -37.25 -7.77
CA ARG A 14 62.24 -36.31 -6.76
C ARG A 14 61.64 -37.12 -5.61
N GLY A 15 62.34 -37.20 -4.48
CA GLY A 15 61.83 -37.83 -3.27
C GLY A 15 60.48 -37.22 -2.88
N GLN A 16 59.49 -38.07 -2.65
CA GLN A 16 58.21 -37.65 -2.09
C GLN A 16 58.48 -36.99 -0.74
N LYS A 17 58.08 -35.72 -0.60
CA LYS A 17 58.13 -35.01 0.68
C LYS A 17 57.32 -35.83 1.70
N PRO A 18 57.85 -36.07 2.91
CA PRO A 18 57.13 -36.85 3.91
C PRO A 18 55.78 -36.19 4.24
N PRO A 19 54.73 -37.00 4.48
CA PRO A 19 53.40 -36.51 4.77
C PRO A 19 53.41 -35.55 5.98
N ARG A 20 52.69 -34.44 5.87
CA ARG A 20 52.66 -33.39 6.87
C ARG A 20 52.01 -33.94 8.15
N VAL A 21 52.71 -33.83 9.27
CA VAL A 21 52.15 -34.10 10.59
C VAL A 21 51.29 -32.90 10.99
N VAL A 22 50.00 -33.13 11.25
CA VAL A 22 49.08 -32.10 11.75
C VAL A 22 49.06 -32.16 13.28
N ALA A 23 49.09 -30.97 13.90
CA ALA A 23 49.25 -30.82 15.35
C ALA A 23 48.20 -31.57 16.19
N GLU A 24 47.02 -31.81 15.63
CA GLU A 24 45.91 -32.51 16.32
C GLU A 24 45.98 -34.03 16.22
N LEU A 25 46.73 -34.58 15.26
CA LEU A 25 46.75 -36.02 15.00
C LEU A 25 47.96 -36.73 15.62
N GLY A 26 49.03 -36.00 15.96
CA GLY A 26 50.27 -36.55 16.54
C GLY A 26 51.02 -37.56 15.65
N ARG A 27 50.52 -37.83 14.44
CA ARG A 27 51.03 -38.77 13.43
C ARG A 27 50.95 -38.14 12.03
N PRO A 28 51.75 -38.58 11.05
CA PRO A 28 51.59 -38.14 9.66
C PRO A 28 50.15 -38.44 9.18
N GLU A 29 49.48 -37.45 8.59
CA GLU A 29 48.14 -37.64 8.04
C GLU A 29 48.14 -38.75 6.98
N THR A 30 47.12 -39.61 7.05
CA THR A 30 46.86 -40.59 5.98
C THR A 30 46.33 -39.89 4.73
N LEU A 31 46.42 -40.57 3.58
CA LEU A 31 45.95 -40.02 2.29
C LEU A 31 44.45 -39.72 2.32
N GLU A 32 43.65 -40.55 3.00
CA GLU A 32 42.20 -40.39 3.12
C GLU A 32 41.83 -39.17 3.98
N GLU A 33 42.48 -38.99 5.14
CA GLU A 33 42.28 -37.81 6.01
C GLU A 33 42.63 -36.50 5.27
N THR A 34 43.70 -36.53 4.46
CA THR A 34 44.10 -35.39 3.63
C THR A 34 43.04 -35.04 2.58
N GLN A 35 42.45 -36.06 1.94
CA GLN A 35 41.39 -35.88 0.95
C GLN A 35 40.10 -35.34 1.59
N ALA A 36 39.71 -35.88 2.75
CA ALA A 36 38.53 -35.43 3.49
C ALA A 36 38.63 -33.96 3.92
N ARG A 37 39.77 -33.53 4.49
CA ARG A 37 40.00 -32.13 4.85
C ARG A 37 39.96 -31.21 3.63
N LYS A 38 40.60 -31.61 2.53
CA LYS A 38 40.58 -30.81 1.28
C LYS A 38 39.17 -30.70 0.69
N ALA A 39 38.39 -31.78 0.75
CA ALA A 39 36.98 -31.77 0.32
C ALA A 39 36.14 -30.85 1.20
N GLU A 40 36.32 -30.88 2.52
CA GLU A 40 35.62 -30.00 3.45
C GLU A 40 36.01 -28.53 3.29
N GLN A 41 37.30 -28.23 3.14
CA GLN A 41 37.80 -26.89 2.84
C GLN A 41 37.26 -26.37 1.50
N SER A 42 37.22 -27.22 0.46
CA SER A 42 36.64 -26.87 -0.84
C SER A 42 35.13 -26.62 -0.76
N ARG A 43 34.40 -27.40 0.04
CA ARG A 43 32.97 -27.17 0.32
C ARG A 43 32.75 -25.84 1.05
N LYS A 44 33.48 -25.58 2.14
CA LYS A 44 33.39 -24.31 2.90
C LYS A 44 33.78 -23.11 2.03
N TYR A 45 34.84 -23.22 1.23
CA TYR A 45 35.26 -22.16 0.30
C TYR A 45 34.19 -21.84 -0.74
N ARG A 46 33.55 -22.87 -1.33
CA ARG A 46 32.43 -22.68 -2.28
C ARG A 46 31.19 -22.09 -1.60
N ALA A 47 30.81 -22.60 -0.43
CA ALA A 47 29.68 -22.09 0.34
C ALA A 47 29.86 -20.62 0.74
N ASN A 48 31.05 -20.25 1.22
CA ASN A 48 31.37 -18.87 1.60
C ASN A 48 31.35 -17.92 0.38
N LYS A 49 31.79 -18.39 -0.79
CA LYS A 49 31.64 -17.62 -2.04
C LYS A 49 30.18 -17.40 -2.40
N THR A 50 29.33 -18.42 -2.26
CA THR A 50 27.90 -18.28 -2.54
C THR A 50 27.23 -17.30 -1.58
N ILE A 51 27.56 -17.35 -0.28
CA ILE A 51 27.02 -16.43 0.73
C ILE A 51 27.51 -14.99 0.48
N ASN A 52 28.80 -14.81 0.18
CA ASN A 52 29.34 -13.49 -0.11
C ASN A 52 28.74 -12.90 -1.40
N ASN A 53 28.57 -13.72 -2.44
CA ASN A 53 27.91 -13.30 -3.67
C ASN A 53 26.42 -13.01 -3.46
N LEU A 54 25.75 -13.70 -2.54
CA LEU A 54 24.37 -13.42 -2.16
C LEU A 54 24.26 -12.06 -1.48
N TRP A 55 25.10 -11.78 -0.48
CA TRP A 55 25.14 -10.49 0.20
C TRP A 55 25.48 -9.34 -0.76
N LEU A 56 26.45 -9.55 -1.66
CA LEU A 56 26.80 -8.56 -2.67
C LEU A 56 25.62 -8.28 -3.61
N SER A 57 24.92 -9.33 -4.07
CA SER A 57 23.74 -9.20 -4.91
C SER A 57 22.60 -8.45 -4.20
N ILE A 58 22.35 -8.75 -2.91
CA ILE A 58 21.35 -8.04 -2.10
C ILE A 58 21.71 -6.56 -1.99
N LEU A 59 22.97 -6.23 -1.70
CA LEU A 59 23.44 -4.84 -1.63
C LEU A 59 23.28 -4.11 -2.95
N VAL A 60 23.58 -4.76 -4.08
CA VAL A 60 23.37 -4.19 -5.42
C VAL A 60 21.89 -3.93 -5.68
N CYS A 61 21.00 -4.89 -5.38
CA CYS A 61 19.56 -4.72 -5.54
C CYS A 61 19.01 -3.59 -4.65
N VAL A 62 19.38 -3.55 -3.38
CA VAL A 62 18.95 -2.49 -2.45
C VAL A 62 19.50 -1.13 -2.88
N GLY A 63 20.78 -1.07 -3.29
CA GLY A 63 21.40 0.15 -3.82
C GLY A 63 20.68 0.67 -5.07
N LEU A 64 20.32 -0.22 -5.99
CA LEU A 64 19.54 0.13 -7.18
C LEU A 64 18.16 0.68 -6.80
N VAL A 65 17.45 0.03 -5.87
CA VAL A 65 16.15 0.52 -5.37
C VAL A 65 16.29 1.90 -4.74
N ILE A 66 17.32 2.13 -3.92
CA ILE A 66 17.60 3.44 -3.30
C ILE A 66 17.82 4.50 -4.39
N VAL A 67 18.64 4.20 -5.40
CA VAL A 67 18.89 5.13 -6.52
C VAL A 67 17.59 5.46 -7.25
N ILE A 68 16.74 4.48 -7.54
CA ILE A 68 15.43 4.71 -8.18
C ILE A 68 14.55 5.59 -7.29
N VAL A 69 14.46 5.29 -5.99
CA VAL A 69 13.63 6.06 -5.04
C VAL A 69 14.09 7.51 -4.93
N LEU A 70 15.41 7.76 -4.96
CA LEU A 70 15.97 9.11 -4.91
C LEU A 70 15.85 9.85 -6.25
N LEU A 71 15.92 9.13 -7.37
CA LEU A 71 15.86 9.71 -8.72
C LEU A 71 14.44 10.13 -9.09
N VAL A 72 13.42 9.36 -8.67
CA VAL A 72 12.01 9.67 -8.92
C VAL A 72 11.61 10.83 -8.00
N PRO A 73 11.47 12.05 -8.52
CA PRO A 73 11.00 13.16 -7.72
C PRO A 73 9.56 12.83 -7.30
N ARG A 74 9.32 12.70 -5.99
CA ARG A 74 7.96 12.79 -5.48
C ARG A 74 7.59 14.26 -5.49
N ASP A 75 6.97 14.70 -6.58
CA ASP A 75 6.19 15.92 -6.54
C ASP A 75 5.00 15.67 -5.61
N ASP A 76 5.13 16.14 -4.38
CA ASP A 76 4.04 16.21 -3.40
C ASP A 76 3.01 17.30 -3.78
N THR A 77 3.28 18.07 -4.83
CA THR A 77 2.37 19.03 -5.44
C THR A 77 1.58 18.34 -6.54
N SER A 78 0.30 18.10 -6.31
CA SER A 78 -0.63 17.66 -7.35
C SER A 78 -0.65 18.71 -8.47
N HIS A 79 0.10 18.46 -9.55
CA HIS A 79 0.08 19.29 -10.77
C HIS A 79 -1.17 19.04 -11.63
N LEU A 80 -2.05 18.12 -11.22
CA LEU A 80 -3.39 18.03 -11.77
C LEU A 80 -4.22 19.19 -11.20
N PRO A 81 -4.89 19.99 -12.06
CA PRO A 81 -5.82 21.00 -11.59
C PRO A 81 -6.80 20.37 -10.62
N ALA A 82 -6.99 20.99 -9.44
CA ALA A 82 -8.03 20.56 -8.52
C ALA A 82 -9.36 20.52 -9.28
N VAL A 83 -10.10 19.42 -9.13
CA VAL A 83 -11.40 19.28 -9.76
C VAL A 83 -12.33 20.32 -9.16
N ASP A 84 -12.93 21.17 -9.99
CA ASP A 84 -13.99 22.07 -9.55
C ASP A 84 -15.29 21.27 -9.32
N PHE A 85 -15.36 20.63 -8.15
CA PHE A 85 -16.49 19.79 -7.78
C PHE A 85 -17.81 20.57 -7.70
N ARG A 86 -17.79 21.89 -7.51
CA ARG A 86 -19.01 22.73 -7.47
C ARG A 86 -19.61 22.86 -8.86
N SER A 87 -18.77 23.13 -9.86
CA SER A 87 -19.17 23.14 -11.27
C SER A 87 -19.67 21.76 -11.73
N VAL A 88 -18.97 20.69 -11.36
CA VAL A 88 -19.39 19.33 -11.69
C VAL A 88 -20.71 18.96 -11.00
N ALA A 89 -20.89 19.32 -9.72
CA ALA A 89 -22.15 19.07 -9.01
C ALA A 89 -23.34 19.78 -9.67
N SER A 90 -23.16 21.02 -10.12
CA SER A 90 -24.20 21.75 -10.86
C SER A 90 -24.60 21.03 -12.14
N SER A 91 -23.64 20.41 -12.84
CA SER A 91 -23.90 19.60 -14.03
C SER A 91 -24.55 18.26 -13.66
N ALA A 92 -24.11 17.63 -12.58
CA ALA A 92 -24.60 16.35 -12.10
C ALA A 92 -26.04 16.43 -11.57
N GLN A 93 -26.49 17.59 -11.07
CA GLN A 93 -27.84 17.78 -10.53
C GLN A 93 -28.96 17.30 -11.48
N ALA A 94 -28.76 17.43 -12.81
CA ALA A 94 -29.74 16.98 -13.80
C ALA A 94 -29.98 15.46 -13.79
N ALA A 95 -29.04 14.67 -13.25
CA ALA A 95 -29.15 13.22 -13.15
C ALA A 95 -29.79 12.73 -11.85
N PHE A 96 -30.01 13.62 -10.87
CA PHE A 96 -30.55 13.26 -9.57
C PHE A 96 -31.92 13.91 -9.32
N PRO A 97 -32.91 13.16 -8.81
CA PRO A 97 -34.23 13.69 -8.47
C PRO A 97 -34.24 14.49 -7.16
N VAL A 98 -33.10 14.55 -6.47
CA VAL A 98 -32.90 15.21 -5.19
C VAL A 98 -31.69 16.14 -5.25
N PRO A 99 -31.60 17.16 -4.36
CA PRO A 99 -30.42 18.01 -4.30
C PRO A 99 -29.13 17.22 -4.10
N VAL A 100 -28.16 17.46 -4.98
CA VAL A 100 -26.81 16.90 -4.91
C VAL A 100 -26.06 17.59 -3.75
N ALA A 101 -25.36 16.82 -2.94
CA ALA A 101 -24.57 17.31 -1.82
C ALA A 101 -23.28 17.97 -2.32
N VAL A 102 -23.07 19.21 -1.90
CA VAL A 102 -21.92 20.02 -2.26
C VAL A 102 -21.30 20.51 -0.96
N PRO A 103 -20.19 19.92 -0.49
CA PRO A 103 -19.51 20.35 0.71
C PRO A 103 -19.08 21.81 0.63
N ASP A 104 -19.51 22.62 1.60
CA ASP A 104 -18.99 23.98 1.78
C ASP A 104 -17.73 23.96 2.66
N VAL A 105 -16.64 23.43 2.08
CA VAL A 105 -15.33 23.32 2.73
C VAL A 105 -14.45 24.55 2.46
N PRO A 106 -13.52 24.89 3.37
CA PRO A 106 -12.59 26.01 3.19
C PRO A 106 -11.78 25.90 1.89
N ALA A 107 -11.36 27.06 1.36
CA ALA A 107 -10.58 27.14 0.12
C ALA A 107 -9.19 26.45 0.18
N THR A 108 -8.73 26.10 1.38
CA THR A 108 -7.49 25.33 1.59
C THR A 108 -7.63 23.85 1.24
N TRP A 109 -8.86 23.34 1.09
CA TRP A 109 -9.14 21.98 0.67
C TRP A 109 -9.13 21.90 -0.86
N THR A 110 -8.69 20.77 -1.39
CA THR A 110 -8.72 20.49 -2.83
C THR A 110 -9.58 19.27 -3.12
N SER A 111 -9.96 19.07 -4.38
CA SER A 111 -10.67 17.86 -4.82
C SER A 111 -9.88 17.17 -5.93
N ASN A 112 -9.78 15.85 -5.84
CA ASN A 112 -9.16 15.00 -6.85
C ASN A 112 -10.20 14.24 -7.70
N ALA A 113 -11.48 14.28 -7.31
CA ALA A 113 -12.55 13.61 -8.00
C ALA A 113 -13.91 14.25 -7.68
N ALA A 114 -14.74 14.41 -8.70
CA ALA A 114 -16.15 14.73 -8.57
C ALA A 114 -16.86 14.08 -9.76
N GLU A 115 -17.74 13.12 -9.51
CA GLU A 115 -18.33 12.31 -10.57
C GLU A 115 -19.59 11.56 -10.12
N ILE A 116 -20.39 11.16 -11.10
CA ILE A 116 -21.48 10.20 -10.91
C ILE A 116 -20.89 8.80 -11.04
N ARG A 117 -21.19 7.94 -10.08
CA ARG A 117 -20.76 6.53 -10.05
C ARG A 117 -21.94 5.60 -10.03
N THR A 118 -21.78 4.46 -10.69
CA THR A 118 -22.70 3.32 -10.56
C THR A 118 -21.98 2.23 -9.77
N GLY A 119 -22.56 1.87 -8.61
CA GLY A 119 -21.99 0.87 -7.72
C GLY A 119 -22.74 -0.46 -7.75
N THR A 120 -22.54 -1.23 -6.69
CA THR A 120 -23.27 -2.47 -6.38
C THR A 120 -24.77 -2.28 -6.56
N ASP A 121 -25.43 -3.32 -7.07
CA ASP A 121 -26.87 -3.34 -7.39
C ASP A 121 -27.32 -2.22 -8.35
N ASN A 122 -26.40 -1.67 -9.15
CA ASN A 122 -26.64 -0.55 -10.06
C ASN A 122 -27.09 0.75 -9.38
N VAL A 123 -26.78 0.91 -8.09
CA VAL A 123 -27.09 2.15 -7.37
C VAL A 123 -26.25 3.29 -7.95
N VAL A 124 -26.93 4.30 -8.47
CA VAL A 124 -26.32 5.55 -8.94
C VAL A 124 -26.06 6.45 -7.73
N SER A 125 -24.84 6.97 -7.66
CA SER A 125 -24.36 7.78 -6.54
C SER A 125 -23.55 8.96 -7.02
N TRP A 126 -23.69 10.08 -6.32
CA TRP A 126 -22.82 11.23 -6.46
C TRP A 126 -21.61 11.06 -5.55
N TYR A 127 -20.41 11.31 -6.06
CA TYR A 127 -19.18 11.16 -5.31
C TYR A 127 -18.28 12.39 -5.45
N VAL A 128 -17.70 12.82 -4.32
CA VAL A 128 -16.64 13.84 -4.25
C VAL A 128 -15.49 13.29 -3.42
N GLY A 129 -14.28 13.33 -3.98
CA GLY A 129 -13.03 13.09 -3.27
C GLY A 129 -12.38 14.42 -2.90
N LEU A 130 -12.17 14.65 -1.61
CA LEU A 130 -11.52 15.83 -1.05
C LEU A 130 -10.17 15.46 -0.43
N ILE A 131 -9.22 16.40 -0.52
CA ILE A 131 -7.92 16.33 0.11
C ILE A 131 -7.80 17.48 1.10
N THR A 132 -7.55 17.15 2.36
CA THR A 132 -7.48 18.11 3.46
C THR A 132 -6.15 18.90 3.43
N PRO A 133 -6.04 20.02 4.18
CA PRO A 133 -4.78 20.78 4.28
C PRO A 133 -3.62 19.95 4.85
N THR A 134 -3.91 18.93 5.66
CA THR A 134 -2.91 17.98 6.18
C THR A 134 -2.62 16.83 5.23
N ARG A 135 -3.09 16.91 3.98
CA ARG A 135 -2.92 15.92 2.91
C ARG A 135 -3.56 14.56 3.20
N ASN A 136 -4.59 14.52 4.03
CA ASN A 136 -5.42 13.33 4.21
C ASN A 136 -6.60 13.34 3.24
N TYR A 137 -7.28 12.21 3.11
CA TYR A 137 -8.39 12.05 2.19
C TYR A 137 -9.73 12.00 2.95
N VAL A 138 -10.74 12.70 2.38
CA VAL A 138 -12.14 12.60 2.77
C VAL A 138 -12.99 12.42 1.52
N GLY A 139 -13.71 11.31 1.45
CA GLY A 139 -14.74 11.05 0.45
C GLY A 139 -16.12 11.40 0.97
N LEU A 140 -16.93 11.99 0.11
CA LEU A 140 -18.37 12.10 0.25
C LEU A 140 -19.03 11.25 -0.83
N THR A 141 -19.90 10.34 -0.42
CA THR A 141 -20.81 9.62 -1.32
C THR A 141 -22.25 9.92 -0.93
N GLN A 142 -23.08 10.24 -1.92
CA GLN A 142 -24.53 10.35 -1.80
C GLN A 142 -25.19 9.33 -2.73
N GLY A 143 -25.82 8.31 -2.14
CA GLY A 143 -26.63 7.33 -2.88
C GLY A 143 -28.11 7.65 -2.77
N VAL A 144 -28.85 7.54 -3.88
CA VAL A 144 -30.32 7.67 -3.88
C VAL A 144 -30.91 6.27 -4.06
N ASN A 145 -31.91 5.92 -3.24
CA ASN A 145 -32.48 4.57 -3.18
C ASN A 145 -31.38 3.50 -2.98
N ALA A 146 -30.45 3.78 -2.05
CA ALA A 146 -29.36 2.88 -1.72
C ALA A 146 -29.89 1.50 -1.27
N THR A 147 -29.34 0.42 -1.82
CA THR A 147 -29.62 -0.94 -1.38
C THR A 147 -28.74 -1.29 -0.17
N ASP A 148 -29.15 -2.31 0.59
CA ASP A 148 -28.34 -2.84 1.70
C ASP A 148 -26.97 -3.32 1.23
N GLY A 149 -26.90 -3.97 0.06
CA GLY A 149 -25.66 -4.43 -0.56
C GLY A 149 -24.71 -3.28 -0.91
N TRP A 150 -25.24 -2.24 -1.55
CA TRP A 150 -24.46 -1.03 -1.84
C TRP A 150 -23.98 -0.35 -0.56
N PHE A 151 -24.85 -0.19 0.44
CA PHE A 151 -24.49 0.45 1.70
C PHE A 151 -23.39 -0.33 2.42
N ALA A 152 -23.54 -1.65 2.54
CA ALA A 152 -22.54 -2.53 3.12
C ALA A 152 -21.20 -2.37 2.39
N ASP A 153 -21.18 -2.36 1.06
CA ASP A 153 -19.95 -2.17 0.29
C ASP A 153 -19.27 -0.82 0.52
N GLN A 154 -20.04 0.27 0.68
CA GLN A 154 -19.51 1.60 0.98
C GLN A 154 -18.82 1.64 2.35
N VAL A 155 -19.39 1.00 3.36
CA VAL A 155 -18.79 0.92 4.71
C VAL A 155 -17.86 -0.29 4.87
N LYS A 156 -17.54 -1.01 3.79
CA LYS A 156 -16.69 -2.21 3.79
C LYS A 156 -17.21 -3.32 4.72
N ASP A 157 -18.52 -3.50 4.76
CA ASP A 157 -19.22 -4.53 5.52
C ASP A 157 -18.70 -4.54 6.97
N SER A 158 -18.70 -3.34 7.57
CA SER A 158 -18.24 -3.09 8.92
C SER A 158 -19.42 -2.88 9.87
N ALA A 159 -19.21 -3.23 11.14
CA ALA A 159 -20.23 -3.02 12.17
C ALA A 159 -20.25 -1.56 12.61
N ALA A 160 -21.46 -1.04 12.84
CA ALA A 160 -21.64 0.28 13.45
C ALA A 160 -20.94 0.30 14.83
N SER A 161 -20.14 1.34 15.06
CA SER A 161 -19.32 1.50 16.26
C SER A 161 -20.02 2.33 17.33
N SER A 162 -20.58 3.48 16.93
CA SER A 162 -21.29 4.40 17.82
C SER A 162 -22.17 5.35 17.01
N THR A 163 -22.80 6.32 17.67
CA THR A 163 -23.44 7.46 17.02
C THR A 163 -22.83 8.77 17.51
N THR A 164 -22.93 9.81 16.69
CA THR A 164 -22.52 11.18 17.04
C THR A 164 -23.51 12.18 16.46
N THR A 165 -23.56 13.40 17.01
CA THR A 165 -24.41 14.48 16.50
C THR A 165 -23.53 15.60 15.97
N ILE A 166 -23.73 15.96 14.69
CA ILE A 166 -22.97 17.00 14.00
C ILE A 166 -23.98 17.93 13.35
N ASP A 167 -23.92 19.22 13.69
CA ASP A 167 -24.89 20.23 13.28
C ASP A 167 -26.35 19.73 13.48
N GLY A 168 -26.66 19.13 14.63
CA GLY A 168 -28.00 18.62 14.94
C GLY A 168 -28.47 17.40 14.12
N ILE A 169 -27.65 16.85 13.23
CA ILE A 169 -27.92 15.61 12.49
C ILE A 169 -27.25 14.45 13.23
N GLN A 170 -27.99 13.35 13.43
CA GLN A 170 -27.40 12.12 13.97
C GLN A 170 -26.68 11.35 12.85
N TRP A 171 -25.43 11.00 13.14
CA TRP A 171 -24.56 10.21 12.27
C TRP A 171 -24.21 8.90 12.96
N THR A 172 -24.28 7.81 12.22
CA THR A 172 -23.75 6.51 12.65
C THR A 172 -22.27 6.44 12.29
N VAL A 173 -21.45 6.09 13.28
CA VAL A 173 -19.99 6.00 13.16
C VAL A 173 -19.60 4.57 12.84
N TYR A 174 -18.73 4.40 11.84
CA TYR A 174 -18.05 3.14 11.52
C TYR A 174 -16.55 3.36 11.66
N ASP A 175 -15.94 2.80 12.70
CA ASP A 175 -14.50 2.92 12.96
C ASP A 175 -13.77 1.62 12.62
N ASN A 176 -13.14 1.62 11.45
CA ASN A 176 -12.38 0.48 10.93
C ASN A 176 -10.89 0.57 11.27
N ARG A 177 -10.42 1.52 12.08
CA ARG A 177 -8.98 1.70 12.34
C ARG A 177 -8.34 0.56 13.11
N LYS A 178 -9.15 -0.19 13.87
CA LYS A 178 -8.72 -1.34 14.69
C LYS A 178 -8.94 -2.69 14.00
N THR A 179 -9.49 -2.72 12.79
CA THR A 179 -9.74 -3.97 12.07
C THR A 179 -8.48 -4.48 11.38
N ALA A 180 -8.37 -5.81 11.23
CA ALA A 180 -7.36 -6.45 10.41
C ALA A 180 -7.77 -6.55 8.92
N LYS A 181 -9.01 -6.18 8.58
CA LYS A 181 -9.55 -6.19 7.21
C LYS A 181 -8.93 -5.05 6.39
N GLU A 182 -8.64 -5.33 5.12
CA GLU A 182 -8.28 -4.29 4.15
C GLU A 182 -9.52 -3.45 3.78
N VAL A 183 -9.55 -2.21 4.25
CA VAL A 183 -10.69 -1.29 4.08
C VAL A 183 -10.38 -0.10 3.16
N GLY A 184 -9.17 -0.02 2.61
CA GLY A 184 -8.72 1.14 1.83
C GLY A 184 -8.86 2.44 2.63
N ASN A 185 -9.41 3.48 2.01
CA ASN A 185 -9.64 4.79 2.63
C ASN A 185 -10.87 4.83 3.57
N VAL A 186 -11.62 3.73 3.74
CA VAL A 186 -12.78 3.68 4.64
C VAL A 186 -12.32 3.34 6.06
N LYS A 187 -11.31 4.07 6.56
CA LYS A 187 -10.75 3.88 7.92
C LYS A 187 -11.72 4.39 8.98
N TYR A 188 -12.36 5.51 8.71
CA TYR A 188 -13.43 6.06 9.51
C TYR A 188 -14.56 6.51 8.57
N ALA A 189 -15.82 6.27 8.95
CA ALA A 189 -16.96 6.74 8.20
C ALA A 189 -18.09 7.22 9.11
N LEU A 190 -18.80 8.25 8.64
CA LEU A 190 -20.04 8.78 9.19
C LEU A 190 -21.13 8.54 8.15
N THR A 191 -22.23 7.93 8.56
CA THR A 191 -23.39 7.72 7.70
C THR A 191 -24.65 8.35 8.29
N THR A 192 -25.50 8.88 7.43
CA THR A 192 -26.84 9.34 7.80
C THR A 192 -27.78 9.17 6.62
N GLN A 193 -29.08 9.07 6.91
CA GLN A 193 -30.11 8.92 5.91
C GLN A 193 -31.15 10.02 6.07
N SER A 194 -31.58 10.59 4.96
CA SER A 194 -32.66 11.58 4.91
C SER A 194 -33.50 11.35 3.65
N GLY A 195 -34.80 11.10 3.84
CA GLY A 195 -35.67 10.60 2.77
C GLY A 195 -35.14 9.32 2.13
N ALA A 196 -35.09 9.30 0.81
CA ALA A 196 -34.53 8.19 0.02
C ALA A 196 -33.00 8.25 -0.15
N THR A 197 -32.33 9.22 0.48
CA THR A 197 -30.93 9.52 0.25
C THR A 197 -30.07 9.05 1.42
N THR A 198 -29.01 8.30 1.11
CA THR A 198 -27.98 7.90 2.07
C THR A 198 -26.71 8.71 1.83
N TYR A 199 -26.20 9.34 2.88
CA TYR A 199 -24.95 10.10 2.86
C TYR A 199 -23.88 9.34 3.63
N ILE A 200 -22.69 9.27 3.07
CA ILE A 200 -21.53 8.64 3.68
C ILE A 200 -20.34 9.56 3.51
N VAL A 201 -19.81 10.05 4.63
CA VAL A 201 -18.54 10.80 4.68
C VAL A 201 -17.50 9.87 5.27
N PHE A 202 -16.43 9.57 4.54
CA PHE A 202 -15.45 8.57 4.94
C PHE A 202 -14.02 8.97 4.59
N GLY A 203 -13.03 8.46 5.29
CA GLY A 203 -11.65 8.81 4.99
C GLY A 203 -10.64 8.25 5.97
N ASP A 204 -9.39 8.67 5.76
CA ASP A 204 -8.26 8.49 6.67
C ASP A 204 -7.84 9.80 7.36
N ALA A 205 -8.53 10.91 7.06
CA ALA A 205 -8.40 12.17 7.78
C ALA A 205 -8.84 12.06 9.25
N SER A 206 -8.52 13.10 10.03
CA SER A 206 -8.93 13.15 11.44
C SER A 206 -10.45 13.20 11.59
N ASP A 207 -10.97 12.70 12.72
CA ASP A 207 -12.41 12.73 13.04
C ASP A 207 -12.97 14.16 12.97
N THR A 208 -12.15 15.18 13.28
CA THR A 208 -12.52 16.60 13.18
C THR A 208 -12.68 17.05 11.72
N GLU A 209 -11.75 16.72 10.84
CA GLU A 209 -11.84 17.06 9.41
C GLU A 209 -13.01 16.33 8.73
N ILE A 210 -13.23 15.06 9.08
CA ILE A 210 -14.39 14.30 8.58
C ILE A 210 -15.69 14.91 9.10
N ALA A 211 -15.75 15.32 10.37
CA ALA A 211 -16.90 16.01 10.92
C ALA A 211 -17.13 17.40 10.29
N GLU A 212 -16.09 18.11 9.87
CA GLU A 212 -16.20 19.39 9.15
C GLU A 212 -16.91 19.20 7.80
N VAL A 213 -16.53 18.16 7.03
CA VAL A 213 -17.23 17.82 5.78
C VAL A 213 -18.69 17.43 6.06
N ALA A 214 -18.92 16.58 7.07
CA ALA A 214 -20.29 16.18 7.45
C ALA A 214 -21.15 17.38 7.88
N ALA A 215 -20.59 18.32 8.64
CA ALA A 215 -21.26 19.56 9.03
C ALA A 215 -21.58 20.44 7.80
N SER A 216 -20.64 20.53 6.84
CA SER A 216 -20.79 21.38 5.65
C SER A 216 -21.94 20.98 4.72
N ILE A 217 -22.40 19.72 4.78
CA ILE A 217 -23.51 19.21 3.96
C ILE A 217 -24.85 19.14 4.70
N SER A 218 -24.92 19.65 5.93
CA SER A 218 -26.12 19.53 6.77
C SER A 218 -27.35 20.19 6.15
N SER A 219 -27.16 21.26 5.37
CA SER A 219 -28.24 21.87 4.59
C SER A 219 -28.76 20.92 3.51
N ASN A 220 -27.89 20.20 2.79
CA ASN A 220 -28.28 19.21 1.79
C ASN A 220 -29.04 18.03 2.40
N VAL A 221 -28.61 17.56 3.57
CA VAL A 221 -29.27 16.47 4.31
C VAL A 221 -30.68 16.89 4.74
N ARG A 222 -30.85 18.11 5.25
CA ARG A 222 -32.16 18.63 5.67
C ARG A 222 -33.08 19.00 4.51
N ALA A 223 -32.52 19.31 3.34
CA ALA A 223 -33.29 19.70 2.15
C ALA A 223 -33.94 18.52 1.42
N GLN A 224 -33.75 17.28 1.89
CA GLN A 224 -34.34 16.11 1.25
C GLN A 224 -35.85 16.02 1.51
N PRO A 225 -36.66 15.69 0.49
CA PRO A 225 -38.09 15.47 0.69
C PRO A 225 -38.32 14.27 1.62
N GLU A 226 -39.29 14.39 2.53
CA GLU A 226 -39.64 13.33 3.50
C GLU A 226 -40.18 12.05 2.83
N THR A 227 -40.64 12.13 1.58
CA THR A 227 -41.21 10.99 0.85
C THR A 227 -40.31 10.57 -0.32
N ALA A 228 -40.13 9.25 -0.48
CA ALA A 228 -39.43 8.66 -1.61
C ALA A 228 -40.08 9.12 -2.92
N VAL A 229 -39.32 9.83 -3.76
CA VAL A 229 -39.77 10.18 -5.12
C VAL A 229 -39.77 8.89 -5.92
N THR A 230 -40.95 8.36 -6.21
CA THR A 230 -41.12 7.21 -7.10
C THR A 230 -40.55 7.57 -8.47
N ALA A 231 -39.48 6.90 -8.89
CA ALA A 231 -38.96 7.03 -10.24
C ALA A 231 -40.05 6.59 -11.23
N LYS A 232 -40.32 7.43 -12.23
CA LYS A 232 -41.26 7.16 -13.33
C LYS A 232 -40.56 6.43 -14.46
#